data_AF-A0A6M5YG59-F1
#
_entry.id   AF-A0A6M5YG59-F1
#
_cell.length_a   1.000
_cell.length_b   1.000
_cell.length_c   1.000
_cell.angle_alpha   90.00
_cell.angle_beta   90.00
_cell.angle_gamma   90.00
#
_symmetry.space_group_name_H-M   'P 1'
#
loop_
_entity.id
_entity.type
_entity.pdbx_description
1 polymer ?
#
loop_
_entity_poly.entity_id
_entity_poly.type
_entity_poly.pdbx_seq_one_letter_code
_entity_poly.pdbx_strand_id
1 'polypeptide(L)'
;MRRTAFVSFALFAAALCGCPAPNPPATFQSESHGHSHEGGNWLLEDAGRYHAALSAHLSSKEGNELDVKFETVDTPPKPVPLPLESFRATAKTADGKEHVLEFTPAPKEERKGDSDGKCSHFSAKAGWMKPEDTLVVTTTVPIDGKERTITWKDFNPKKYAHHEE
;
A
#
# COMPACT_ATOMS: atom_id res chain seq x y z
N MET A 1 -64.92 52.12 -13.72
CA MET A 1 -65.71 51.85 -12.51
C MET A 1 -65.00 50.79 -11.68
N ARG A 2 -64.91 51.00 -10.37
CA ARG A 2 -64.28 50.15 -9.35
C ARG A 2 -64.97 48.78 -9.27
N ARG A 3 -64.23 47.70 -9.00
CA ARG A 3 -64.33 46.90 -7.75
C ARG A 3 -63.31 45.75 -7.69
N THR A 4 -62.56 45.81 -6.60
CA THR A 4 -61.71 44.83 -5.92
C THR A 4 -62.38 43.49 -5.62
N ALA A 5 -61.61 42.40 -5.67
CA ALA A 5 -61.77 41.26 -4.79
C ALA A 5 -60.39 40.60 -4.51
N PHE A 6 -60.02 40.61 -3.23
CA PHE A 6 -58.94 39.85 -2.60
C PHE A 6 -59.22 38.35 -2.68
N VAL A 7 -58.18 37.49 -2.79
CA VAL A 7 -57.97 36.33 -1.89
C VAL A 7 -56.47 35.96 -1.82
N SER A 8 -56.02 35.94 -0.57
CA SER A 8 -54.88 35.35 0.14
C SER A 8 -54.00 34.21 -0.45
N PHE A 9 -52.70 34.36 -0.15
CA PHE A 9 -51.73 33.42 0.45
C PHE A 9 -51.74 31.92 0.06
N ALA A 10 -50.61 31.46 -0.48
CA ALA A 10 -49.86 30.34 0.09
C ALA A 10 -48.39 30.38 -0.38
N LEU A 11 -47.47 30.66 0.55
CA LEU A 11 -46.04 30.34 0.40
C LEU A 11 -45.89 28.81 0.41
N PHE A 12 -45.33 28.24 -0.65
CA PHE A 12 -44.72 26.91 -0.58
C PHE A 12 -43.22 27.09 -0.37
N ALA A 13 -42.79 26.89 0.87
CA ALA A 13 -41.40 26.66 1.22
C ALA A 13 -41.00 25.26 0.74
N ALA A 14 -40.26 25.18 -0.37
CA ALA A 14 -39.61 23.95 -0.78
C ALA A 14 -38.38 23.75 0.12
N ALA A 15 -38.48 22.73 0.98
CA ALA A 15 -37.42 22.28 1.87
C ALA A 15 -36.15 21.97 1.09
N LEU A 16 -35.04 22.60 1.51
CA LEU A 16 -33.69 22.19 1.13
C LEU A 16 -33.42 20.82 1.74
N CYS A 17 -33.63 19.75 0.96
CA CYS A 17 -33.03 18.45 1.26
C CYS A 17 -31.50 18.60 1.16
N GLY A 18 -30.87 18.88 2.31
CA GLY A 18 -29.44 18.77 2.47
C GLY A 18 -29.03 17.31 2.33
N CYS A 19 -28.49 16.94 1.17
CA CYS A 19 -27.71 15.72 1.05
C CYS A 19 -26.47 15.87 1.96
N PRO A 20 -26.24 14.99 2.95
CA PRO A 20 -24.97 14.98 3.65
C PRO A 20 -23.88 14.67 2.62
N ALA A 21 -22.84 15.50 2.59
CA ALA A 21 -21.65 15.26 1.77
C ALA A 21 -21.10 13.86 2.08
N PRO A 22 -20.63 13.10 1.07
CA PRO A 22 -19.97 11.83 1.32
C PRO A 22 -18.77 12.07 2.24
N ASN A 23 -18.75 11.38 3.39
CA ASN A 23 -17.61 11.41 4.28
C ASN A 23 -16.35 11.03 3.48
N PRO A 24 -15.24 11.78 3.60
CA PRO A 24 -13.99 11.37 2.97
C PRO A 24 -13.60 9.97 3.49
N PRO A 25 -12.94 9.12 2.67
CA PRO A 25 -12.50 7.82 3.12
C PRO A 25 -11.64 7.99 4.38
N ALA A 26 -11.96 7.21 5.40
CA ALA A 26 -11.25 7.23 6.67
C ALA A 26 -9.77 6.89 6.41
N THR A 27 -8.91 7.90 6.49
CA THR A 27 -7.46 7.70 6.49
C THR A 27 -7.13 7.05 7.83
N PHE A 28 -6.85 5.75 7.83
CA PHE A 28 -6.35 5.07 9.02
C PHE A 28 -4.94 5.61 9.29
N GLN A 29 -4.80 6.46 10.30
CA GLN A 29 -3.51 6.78 10.89
C GLN A 29 -3.20 5.65 11.87
N SER A 30 -2.27 4.75 11.51
CA SER A 30 -1.65 3.90 12.52
C SER A 30 -0.86 4.79 13.47
N GLU A 31 -1.15 4.69 14.76
CA GLU A 31 -0.30 5.29 15.78
C GLU A 31 1.06 4.58 15.72
N SER A 32 2.13 5.35 15.52
CA SER A 32 3.50 4.84 15.48
C SER A 32 3.89 4.30 16.87
N HIS A 33 3.62 3.02 17.10
CA HIS A 33 4.16 2.31 18.25
C HIS A 33 5.65 2.08 17.99
N GLY A 34 6.50 2.50 18.92
CA GLY A 34 7.96 2.60 18.78
C GLY A 34 8.70 1.27 18.62
N HIS A 35 8.42 0.54 17.55
CA HIS A 35 9.17 -0.62 17.09
C HIS A 35 10.21 -0.15 16.07
N SER A 36 11.42 -0.71 16.16
CA SER A 36 12.45 -0.49 15.14
C SER A 36 11.92 -0.98 13.80
N HIS A 37 11.67 -0.08 12.85
CA HIS A 37 11.17 -0.38 11.49
C HIS A 37 12.24 -1.05 10.60
N GLU A 38 13.32 -1.55 11.17
CA GLU A 38 14.43 -2.18 10.47
C GLU A 38 14.49 -3.67 10.84
N GLY A 39 14.21 -4.54 9.86
CA GLY A 39 14.28 -6.00 9.95
C GLY A 39 15.49 -6.55 9.19
N GLY A 40 16.69 -6.08 9.49
CA GLY A 40 17.87 -6.32 8.65
C GLY A 40 17.82 -5.47 7.38
N ASN A 41 17.89 -6.10 6.20
CA ASN A 41 17.84 -5.40 4.90
C ASN A 41 16.39 -5.11 4.44
N TRP A 42 15.43 -5.09 5.35
CA TRP A 42 14.02 -4.87 5.06
C TRP A 42 13.49 -3.64 5.80
N LEU A 43 12.76 -2.78 5.08
CA LEU A 43 11.98 -1.69 5.65
C LEU A 43 10.58 -2.21 6.01
N LEU A 44 10.23 -2.15 7.29
CA LEU A 44 8.99 -2.72 7.81
C LEU A 44 7.89 -1.68 7.94
N GLU A 45 6.68 -2.03 7.48
CA GLU A 45 5.46 -1.26 7.70
C GLU A 45 4.34 -2.14 8.25
N ASP A 46 3.41 -1.51 8.97
CA ASP A 46 2.25 -2.19 9.53
C ASP A 46 1.24 -2.56 8.44
N ALA A 47 0.82 -3.83 8.46
CA ALA A 47 -0.17 -4.39 7.56
C ALA A 47 -1.34 -5.00 8.34
N GLY A 48 -1.82 -4.27 9.36
CA GLY A 48 -2.82 -4.75 10.31
C GLY A 48 -2.18 -5.49 11.48
N ARG A 49 -2.33 -6.81 11.55
CA ARG A 49 -1.73 -7.67 12.61
C ARG A 49 -0.39 -8.32 12.17
N TYR A 50 0.11 -7.90 11.03
CA TYR A 50 1.28 -8.42 10.33
C TYR A 50 2.18 -7.25 9.94
N HIS A 51 3.43 -7.55 9.60
CA HIS A 51 4.29 -6.61 8.90
C HIS A 51 4.27 -6.89 7.40
N ALA A 52 4.42 -5.84 6.62
CA ALA A 52 4.83 -5.92 5.23
C ALA A 52 6.24 -5.32 5.10
N ALA A 53 7.18 -6.18 4.77
CA ALA A 53 8.60 -5.89 4.67
C ALA A 53 8.95 -5.61 3.20
N LEU A 54 9.56 -4.45 2.92
CA LEU A 54 10.04 -4.07 1.59
C LEU A 54 11.57 -4.13 1.53
N SER A 55 12.12 -4.75 0.49
CA SER A 55 13.57 -4.73 0.20
C SER A 55 13.81 -4.56 -1.31
N ALA A 56 15.08 -4.41 -1.67
CA ALA A 56 15.52 -4.36 -3.06
C ALA A 56 16.49 -5.51 -3.38
N HIS A 57 16.44 -5.94 -4.63
CA HIS A 57 17.48 -6.75 -5.25
C HIS A 57 18.13 -5.90 -6.35
N LEU A 58 19.43 -5.63 -6.22
CA LEU A 58 20.19 -4.84 -7.18
C LEU A 58 21.06 -5.76 -8.04
N SER A 59 20.70 -5.93 -9.32
CA SER A 59 21.47 -6.75 -10.26
C SER A 59 21.76 -5.97 -11.52
N SER A 60 23.05 -5.87 -11.84
CA SER A 60 23.54 -5.32 -13.10
C SER A 60 23.19 -6.21 -14.32
N LYS A 61 22.82 -7.47 -14.11
CA LYS A 61 22.55 -8.46 -15.16
C LYS A 61 21.06 -8.68 -15.41
N GLU A 62 20.29 -8.92 -14.35
CA GLU A 62 18.88 -9.32 -14.43
C GLU A 62 17.92 -8.12 -14.30
N GLY A 63 18.49 -6.94 -13.99
CA GLY A 63 17.77 -5.73 -13.68
C GLY A 63 17.33 -5.69 -12.22
N ASN A 64 17.18 -4.47 -11.71
CA ASN A 64 16.79 -4.27 -10.31
C ASN A 64 15.34 -4.70 -10.06
N GLU A 65 15.06 -5.14 -8.84
CA GLU A 65 13.74 -5.58 -8.38
C GLU A 65 13.42 -5.00 -7.00
N LEU A 66 12.13 -4.98 -6.69
CA LEU A 66 11.63 -4.76 -5.35
C LEU A 66 10.89 -6.00 -4.87
N ASP A 67 11.05 -6.30 -3.59
CA ASP A 67 10.50 -7.48 -2.95
C ASP A 67 9.64 -7.09 -1.76
N VAL A 68 8.46 -7.69 -1.65
CA VAL A 68 7.54 -7.53 -0.53
C VAL A 68 7.30 -8.87 0.13
N LYS A 69 7.59 -8.95 1.43
CA LYS A 69 7.31 -10.11 2.26
C LYS A 69 6.29 -9.77 3.34
N PHE A 70 5.28 -10.61 3.51
CA PHE A 70 4.33 -10.53 4.62
C PHE A 70 4.76 -11.47 5.74
N GLU A 71 4.82 -10.96 6.96
CA GLU A 71 5.29 -11.73 8.10
C GLU A 71 4.58 -11.37 9.43
N THR A 72 4.67 -12.28 10.40
CA THR A 72 4.18 -12.05 11.75
C THR A 72 5.00 -10.97 12.45
N VAL A 73 4.38 -10.26 13.40
CA VAL A 73 5.08 -9.31 14.27
C VAL A 73 5.92 -9.97 15.38
N ASP A 74 5.89 -11.31 15.48
CA ASP A 74 6.67 -12.09 16.44
C ASP A 74 8.19 -11.96 16.22
N THR A 75 8.97 -12.27 17.26
CA THR A 75 10.44 -12.40 17.15
C THR A 75 10.86 -13.85 17.43
N PRO A 76 11.45 -14.59 16.48
CA PRO A 76 11.71 -14.19 15.09
C PRO A 76 10.43 -14.11 14.24
N PRO A 77 10.40 -13.23 13.22
CA PRO A 77 9.24 -13.12 12.34
C PRO A 77 9.09 -14.37 11.47
N LYS A 78 7.85 -14.76 11.21
CA LYS A 78 7.49 -15.93 10.40
C LYS A 78 6.73 -15.49 9.16
N PRO A 79 6.99 -16.08 7.98
CA PRO A 79 6.22 -15.78 6.77
C PRO A 79 4.72 -15.98 6.98
N VAL A 80 3.91 -15.08 6.41
CA VAL A 80 2.45 -15.12 6.44
C VAL A 80 1.95 -15.24 5.00
N PRO A 81 1.59 -16.45 4.54
CA PRO A 81 1.07 -16.65 3.19
C PRO A 81 -0.33 -16.06 3.07
N LEU A 82 -0.49 -15.03 2.23
CA LEU A 82 -1.77 -14.40 1.93
C LEU A 82 -2.39 -15.01 0.67
N PRO A 83 -3.73 -15.07 0.55
CA PRO A 83 -4.40 -15.56 -0.65
C PRO A 83 -4.40 -14.47 -1.75
N LEU A 84 -3.21 -14.08 -2.21
CA LEU A 84 -3.00 -13.08 -3.26
C LEU A 84 -2.26 -13.74 -4.42
N GLU A 85 -2.81 -13.61 -5.63
CA GLU A 85 -2.13 -14.06 -6.86
C GLU A 85 -1.10 -13.03 -7.32
N SER A 86 -1.43 -11.75 -7.26
CA SER A 86 -0.55 -10.61 -7.52
C SER A 86 -1.16 -9.33 -6.92
N PHE A 87 -0.40 -8.25 -6.88
CA PHE A 87 -0.93 -6.93 -6.55
C PHE A 87 -0.12 -5.81 -7.22
N ARG A 88 -0.68 -4.60 -7.24
CA ARG A 88 -0.01 -3.42 -7.78
C ARG A 88 0.40 -2.45 -6.69
N ALA A 89 1.58 -1.87 -6.84
CA ALA A 89 2.03 -0.74 -6.04
C ALA A 89 2.38 0.45 -6.95
N THR A 90 2.40 1.64 -6.37
CA THR A 90 2.98 2.84 -6.99
C THR A 90 4.24 3.19 -6.24
N ALA A 91 5.36 3.28 -6.94
CA ALA A 91 6.60 3.85 -6.42
C ALA A 91 6.77 5.26 -6.96
N LYS A 92 7.03 6.21 -6.06
CA LYS A 92 7.27 7.61 -6.38
C LYS A 92 8.69 8.00 -6.00
N THR A 93 9.45 8.51 -6.94
CA THR A 93 10.81 9.03 -6.74
C THR A 93 10.77 10.44 -6.13
N ALA A 94 11.89 10.89 -5.58
CA ALA A 94 12.03 12.21 -4.97
C ALA A 94 11.77 13.39 -5.95
N ASP A 95 12.03 13.21 -7.25
CA ASP A 95 11.69 14.17 -8.30
C ASP A 95 10.20 14.13 -8.73
N GLY A 96 9.41 13.26 -8.09
CA GLY A 96 7.96 13.17 -8.24
C GLY A 96 7.50 12.24 -9.36
N LYS A 97 8.41 11.54 -10.05
CA LYS A 97 8.04 10.55 -11.07
C LYS A 97 7.40 9.33 -10.43
N GLU A 98 6.32 8.86 -11.04
CA GLU A 98 5.56 7.71 -10.55
C GLU A 98 5.74 6.50 -11.47
N HIS A 99 5.88 5.34 -10.85
CA HIS A 99 6.11 4.04 -11.48
C HIS A 99 5.13 3.02 -10.92
N VAL A 100 4.37 2.38 -11.80
CA VAL A 100 3.51 1.25 -11.40
C VAL A 100 4.35 -0.01 -11.36
N LEU A 101 4.27 -0.72 -10.24
CA LEU A 101 4.92 -2.00 -10.01
C LEU A 101 3.85 -3.09 -9.97
N GLU A 102 4.11 -4.20 -10.63
CA GLU A 102 3.30 -5.41 -10.54
C GLU A 102 4.08 -6.46 -9.76
N PHE A 103 3.62 -6.74 -8.55
CA PHE A 103 4.18 -7.73 -7.65
C PHE A 103 3.55 -9.08 -7.95
N THR A 104 4.38 -10.02 -8.35
CA THR A 104 3.99 -11.42 -8.62
C THR A 104 4.69 -12.36 -7.65
N PRO A 105 4.22 -13.60 -7.44
CA PRO A 105 4.82 -14.51 -6.49
C PRO A 105 6.30 -14.73 -6.82
N ALA A 106 7.16 -14.58 -5.83
CA ALA A 106 8.59 -14.88 -5.95
C ALA A 106 8.82 -16.37 -6.31
N PRO A 107 10.03 -16.76 -6.76
CA PRO A 107 10.38 -18.16 -7.00
C PRO A 107 10.04 -19.06 -5.81
N LYS A 108 9.65 -20.32 -6.07
CA LYS A 108 9.13 -21.23 -5.03
C LYS A 108 10.16 -21.49 -3.92
N GLU A 109 11.43 -21.42 -4.28
CA GLU A 109 12.60 -21.62 -3.43
C GLU A 109 12.72 -20.55 -2.32
N GLU A 110 12.22 -19.35 -2.58
CA GLU A 110 12.24 -18.21 -1.66
C GLU A 110 11.00 -18.17 -0.76
N ARG A 111 9.97 -18.93 -1.12
CA ARG A 111 8.69 -19.01 -0.42
C ARG A 111 8.37 -20.43 0.04
N LYS A 112 9.41 -21.12 0.53
CA LYS A 112 9.30 -22.47 1.11
C LYS A 112 8.30 -22.45 2.27
N GLY A 113 7.28 -23.30 2.18
CA GLY A 113 6.22 -23.41 3.19
C GLY A 113 4.92 -22.70 2.83
N ASP A 114 4.91 -21.90 1.77
CA ASP A 114 3.65 -21.36 1.23
C ASP A 114 2.77 -22.50 0.69
N SER A 115 1.59 -22.64 1.29
CA SER A 115 0.52 -23.52 0.80
C SER A 115 0.03 -23.07 -0.58
N ASP A 116 -0.52 -24.01 -1.35
CA ASP A 116 -1.11 -23.71 -2.65
C ASP A 116 -2.17 -22.60 -2.59
N GLY A 117 -2.18 -21.74 -3.61
CA GLY A 117 -3.06 -20.58 -3.68
C GLY A 117 -2.76 -19.46 -2.68
N LYS A 118 -1.63 -19.53 -1.96
CA LYS A 118 -1.16 -18.46 -1.08
C LYS A 118 0.28 -18.09 -1.37
N CYS A 119 0.64 -16.86 -1.03
CA CYS A 119 1.97 -16.36 -1.20
C CYS A 119 2.36 -15.37 -0.09
N SER A 120 3.54 -15.56 0.50
CA SER A 120 4.12 -14.69 1.53
C SER A 120 5.20 -13.76 1.00
N HIS A 121 5.72 -14.00 -0.21
CA HIS A 121 6.85 -13.26 -0.80
C HIS A 121 6.59 -12.97 -2.28
N PHE A 122 6.63 -11.69 -2.65
CA PHE A 122 6.36 -11.21 -3.99
C PHE A 122 7.49 -10.33 -4.50
N SER A 123 7.74 -10.37 -5.80
CA SER A 123 8.78 -9.61 -6.47
C SER A 123 8.19 -8.82 -7.64
N ALA A 124 8.72 -7.63 -7.87
CA ALA A 124 8.37 -6.75 -8.98
C ALA A 124 9.62 -6.24 -9.70
N LYS A 125 9.64 -6.35 -11.03
CA LYS A 125 10.72 -5.78 -11.85
C LYS A 125 10.71 -4.26 -11.74
N ALA A 126 11.87 -3.70 -11.42
CA ALA A 126 12.08 -2.27 -11.18
C ALA A 126 13.36 -1.78 -11.87
N GLY A 127 13.62 -2.18 -13.12
CA GLY A 127 14.85 -1.82 -13.85
C GLY A 127 15.08 -0.31 -14.09
N TRP A 128 14.08 0.53 -13.79
CA TRP A 128 14.19 1.98 -13.79
C TRP A 128 14.80 2.55 -12.49
N MET A 129 14.76 1.78 -11.41
CA MET A 129 15.20 2.15 -10.08
C MET A 129 16.73 2.22 -10.04
N LYS A 130 17.26 3.27 -9.42
CA LYS A 130 18.68 3.42 -9.14
C LYS A 130 18.96 3.12 -7.66
N PRO A 131 20.15 2.57 -7.31
CA PRO A 131 20.48 2.26 -5.93
C PRO A 131 20.33 3.46 -4.96
N GLU A 132 20.59 4.66 -5.44
CA GLU A 132 20.64 5.90 -4.67
C GLU A 132 19.29 6.61 -4.57
N ASP A 133 18.26 6.11 -5.25
CA ASP A 133 16.94 6.73 -5.22
C ASP A 133 16.39 6.79 -3.79
N THR A 134 15.47 7.73 -3.57
CA THR A 134 14.60 7.74 -2.39
C THR A 134 13.17 7.60 -2.89
N LEU A 135 12.52 6.52 -2.47
CA LEU A 135 11.21 6.12 -2.97
C LEU A 135 10.16 6.21 -1.87
N VAL A 136 8.94 6.58 -2.26
CA VAL A 136 7.72 6.31 -1.51
C VAL A 136 6.96 5.24 -2.27
N VAL A 137 6.79 4.05 -1.67
CA VAL A 137 6.08 2.93 -2.28
C VAL A 137 4.74 2.75 -1.57
N THR A 138 3.64 2.72 -2.32
CA THR A 138 2.29 2.56 -1.76
C THR A 138 1.55 1.45 -2.48
N THR A 139 0.91 0.55 -1.71
CA THR A 139 0.03 -0.50 -2.22
C THR A 139 -1.26 -0.54 -1.40
N THR A 140 -2.31 -1.12 -1.98
CA THR A 140 -3.51 -1.51 -1.23
C THR A 140 -3.78 -2.98 -1.48
N VAL A 141 -3.78 -3.78 -0.41
CA VAL A 141 -3.96 -5.23 -0.47
C VAL A 141 -5.02 -5.70 0.51
N PRO A 142 -5.84 -6.71 0.16
CA PRO A 142 -6.78 -7.30 1.09
C PRO A 142 -6.05 -8.24 2.07
N ILE A 143 -6.10 -7.90 3.36
CA ILE A 143 -5.53 -8.70 4.45
C ILE A 143 -6.63 -8.97 5.47
N ASP A 144 -6.84 -10.25 5.79
CA ASP A 144 -7.93 -10.69 6.67
C ASP A 144 -9.32 -10.15 6.25
N GLY A 145 -9.57 -10.10 4.94
CA GLY A 145 -10.83 -9.62 4.36
C GLY A 145 -11.04 -8.10 4.44
N LYS A 146 -10.01 -7.32 4.79
CA LYS A 146 -10.05 -5.86 4.83
C LYS A 146 -8.99 -5.27 3.92
N GLU A 147 -9.34 -4.23 3.16
CA GLU A 147 -8.35 -3.46 2.41
C GLU A 147 -7.41 -2.73 3.36
N ARG A 148 -6.11 -2.87 3.12
CA ARG A 148 -5.04 -2.22 3.87
C ARG A 148 -4.16 -1.45 2.90
N THR A 149 -4.07 -0.14 3.10
CA THR A 149 -3.07 0.69 2.44
C THR A 149 -1.77 0.62 3.23
N ILE A 150 -0.68 0.29 2.56
CA ILE A 150 0.66 0.19 3.13
C ILE A 150 1.52 1.19 2.37
N THR A 151 2.26 2.02 3.10
CA THR A 151 3.13 3.04 2.54
C THR A 151 4.50 2.98 3.17
N TRP A 152 5.49 2.52 2.41
CA TRP A 152 6.89 2.61 2.79
C TRP A 152 7.44 3.97 2.36
N LYS A 153 7.85 4.79 3.33
CA LYS A 153 8.44 6.11 3.07
C LYS A 153 9.95 6.05 3.15
N ASP A 154 10.60 6.97 2.46
CA ASP A 154 12.05 7.17 2.50
C ASP A 154 12.85 5.88 2.21
N PHE A 155 12.28 5.00 1.37
CA PHE A 155 12.91 3.75 0.99
C PHE A 155 14.10 4.04 0.08
N ASN A 156 15.31 3.69 0.53
CA ASN A 156 16.52 3.77 -0.26
C ASN A 156 16.92 2.35 -0.71
N PRO A 157 16.91 2.05 -2.03
CA PRO A 157 17.16 0.69 -2.53
C PRO A 157 18.51 0.13 -2.07
N LYS A 158 19.57 0.93 -2.07
CA LYS A 158 20.90 0.49 -1.61
C LYS A 158 20.93 0.17 -0.12
N LYS A 159 20.25 0.96 0.72
CA LYS A 159 20.17 0.73 2.17
C LYS A 159 19.48 -0.59 2.49
N TYR A 160 18.45 -0.94 1.72
CA TYR A 160 17.62 -2.13 1.92
C TYR A 160 17.86 -3.20 0.84
N ALA A 161 19.06 -3.22 0.25
CA ALA A 161 19.43 -4.24 -0.71
C ALA A 161 19.76 -5.53 0.04
N HIS A 162 19.10 -6.63 -0.30
CA HIS A 162 19.43 -7.95 0.26
C HIS A 162 20.39 -8.75 -0.63
N HIS A 163 20.64 -8.29 -1.86
CA HIS A 163 21.66 -8.79 -2.78
C HIS A 163 22.13 -7.65 -3.70
N GLU A 164 23.44 -7.58 -3.98
CA GLU A 164 24.07 -6.60 -4.90
C GLU A 164 25.12 -7.34 -5.75
N GLU A 165 24.94 -7.35 -7.09
CA GLU A 165 25.86 -8.02 -8.03
C GLU A 165 26.16 -7.28 -9.35
#